data_AF-A0A1J5DV19-F1
#
_entry.id   AF-A0A1J5DV19-F1
#
_cell.length_a   1.000
_cell.length_b   1.000
_cell.length_c   1.000
_cell.angle_alpha   90.00
_cell.angle_beta   90.00
_cell.angle_gamma   90.00
#
_symmetry.space_group_name_H-M   'P 1'
#
loop_
_entity.id
_entity.type
_entity.pdbx_description
1 polymer ?
#
loop_
_entity_poly.entity_id
_entity_poly.type
_entity_poly.pdbx_seq_one_letter_code
_entity_poly.pdbx_strand_id
1 'polypeptide(L)'
;MSITWARSTAHFLSAFTVTIGWALACGQAEAACHETYGFEDVVREWTYEINTTSFGQLSGITSMTGPRAVVSAADTWNEQANSSYFRYTGTTTRDSIDDQLTSLQCDAQNIKSLVVVDPARFQGSANNAETQTNACLDANGIPTRFVIYINVRDFGVGDVSGTNKLDLESIIAHEFGHVVGLGHPAQGGEEDEATMQLTDDGAGRMRRRDLYQWDIECANGYSPGYPQHQRSLTGYEQFQVGSYVYSQTAFTGAWNVAKATASMTHHNGYWQWSSAVKREDWLYWTEDLDTADTMPVSASYLTAAFTSGLWREDLSMDRVFSSEYLDYPDSYDLLGKHRVYYYRSSNGFQSDSSSPLYHCNSMTGWMTCSSMSNVFSSEPVAVAWVPQYSRSVVAWVNQNRLDNAESWEIFVSIGTLQHWLLSEPDKLGVRSSVSPGVACASASSPLGATCVVAYVSVSDPYQRVKLRKYIPIPWGDRYQLFFISETTTSLATGSRIAAWFADGKFWFAARSMDVGQAVAAYNSTDGVQWTLVDSDIGPSVTGPSAVSYYNDSTFNVLVTAH
;
A
#
# COMPACT_ATOMS: atom_id res chain seq x y z
N MET A 1 -16.87 69.64 19.89
CA MET A 1 -15.43 69.98 19.92
C MET A 1 -14.66 68.67 20.14
N SER A 2 -13.80 68.33 19.18
CA SER A 2 -12.74 67.29 19.15
C SER A 2 -13.05 65.79 19.32
N ILE A 3 -13.11 65.12 18.16
CA ILE A 3 -12.26 64.00 17.67
C ILE A 3 -11.23 63.40 18.65
N THR A 4 -11.21 62.06 18.82
CA THR A 4 -10.09 61.21 18.33
C THR A 4 -10.51 59.74 18.12
N TRP A 5 -10.31 59.29 16.87
CA TRP A 5 -10.27 57.90 16.40
C TRP A 5 -8.86 57.34 16.57
N ALA A 6 -8.71 56.04 16.87
CA ALA A 6 -7.77 55.13 16.18
C ALA A 6 -7.85 53.67 16.68
N ARG A 7 -7.67 52.75 15.72
CA ARG A 7 -7.23 51.33 15.81
C ARG A 7 -8.32 50.24 15.85
N SER A 8 -8.69 49.79 14.64
CA SER A 8 -9.05 48.38 14.37
C SER A 8 -9.03 48.13 12.85
N THR A 9 -7.85 48.03 12.25
CA THR A 9 -7.67 47.66 10.83
C THR A 9 -6.51 46.68 10.58
N ALA A 10 -6.01 45.99 11.61
CA ALA A 10 -4.85 45.10 11.49
C ALA A 10 -5.17 43.60 11.39
N HIS A 11 -6.42 43.16 11.55
CA HIS A 11 -6.77 41.72 11.55
C HIS A 11 -7.40 41.19 10.25
N PHE A 12 -7.74 42.05 9.29
CA PHE A 12 -8.33 41.61 8.02
C PHE A 12 -7.31 41.36 6.90
N LEU A 13 -6.10 41.93 7.00
CA LEU A 13 -5.06 41.75 5.98
C LEU A 13 -4.30 40.43 6.12
N SER A 14 -4.18 39.82 7.31
CA SER A 14 -3.45 38.55 7.47
C SER A 14 -4.21 37.32 6.97
N ALA A 15 -5.55 37.33 7.00
CA ALA A 15 -6.36 36.23 6.48
C ALA A 15 -6.41 36.22 4.94
N PHE A 16 -6.32 37.39 4.30
CA PHE A 16 -6.36 37.51 2.84
C PHE A 16 -5.02 37.11 2.19
N THR A 17 -3.88 37.40 2.83
CA THR A 17 -2.56 36.97 2.32
C THR A 17 -2.34 35.47 2.44
N VAL A 18 -2.90 34.82 3.47
CA VAL A 18 -2.85 33.35 3.60
C VAL A 18 -3.66 32.72 2.47
N THR A 19 -4.90 33.14 2.22
CA THR A 19 -5.74 32.54 1.17
C THR A 19 -5.18 32.75 -0.26
N ILE A 20 -4.52 33.87 -0.54
CA ILE A 20 -3.84 34.12 -1.82
C ILE A 20 -2.55 33.30 -1.96
N GLY A 21 -1.82 33.04 -0.87
CA GLY A 21 -0.68 32.13 -0.85
C GLY A 21 -1.07 30.68 -1.15
N TRP A 22 -2.24 30.24 -0.66
CA TRP A 22 -2.79 28.91 -0.96
C TRP A 22 -3.16 28.76 -2.45
N ALA A 23 -3.77 29.79 -3.05
CA ALA A 23 -4.12 29.77 -4.47
C ALA A 23 -2.91 29.85 -5.42
N LEU A 24 -1.85 30.57 -5.05
CA LEU A 24 -0.63 30.68 -5.87
C LEU A 24 0.27 29.44 -5.76
N ALA A 25 0.34 28.79 -4.59
CA ALA A 25 1.03 27.51 -4.43
C ALA A 25 0.25 26.37 -5.12
N CYS A 26 -1.09 26.33 -5.03
CA CYS A 26 -1.92 25.42 -5.81
C CYS A 26 -1.78 25.63 -7.31
N GLY A 27 -1.72 26.88 -7.80
CA GLY A 27 -1.62 27.15 -9.24
C GLY A 27 -0.28 26.72 -9.87
N GLN A 28 0.80 26.64 -9.10
CA GLN A 28 2.06 26.03 -9.57
C GLN A 28 2.10 24.52 -9.38
N ALA A 29 1.40 23.98 -8.38
CA ALA A 29 1.24 22.54 -8.19
C ALA A 29 0.34 21.89 -9.26
N GLU A 30 -0.78 22.53 -9.64
CA GLU A 30 -1.67 22.05 -10.71
C GLU A 30 -0.97 22.03 -12.09
N ALA A 31 -0.13 23.03 -12.37
CA ALA A 31 0.69 23.04 -13.58
C ALA A 31 1.84 22.00 -13.55
N ALA A 32 2.20 21.49 -12.37
CA ALA A 32 3.22 20.46 -12.19
C ALA A 32 2.64 19.03 -12.21
N CYS A 33 1.37 18.84 -11.83
CA CYS A 33 0.76 17.52 -11.76
C CYS A 33 0.48 16.89 -13.13
N HIS A 34 0.24 17.70 -14.16
CA HIS A 34 -0.13 17.20 -15.48
C HIS A 34 0.77 17.79 -16.55
N GLU A 35 1.52 16.92 -17.24
CA GLU A 35 1.92 17.25 -18.59
C GLU A 35 0.64 17.48 -19.42
N THR A 36 0.69 18.43 -20.36
CA THR A 36 -0.47 18.92 -21.14
C THR A 36 -0.99 17.89 -22.15
N TYR A 37 -1.02 16.62 -21.79
CA TYR A 37 -1.70 15.57 -22.53
C TYR A 37 -3.16 15.61 -22.11
N GLY A 38 -4.06 15.78 -23.08
CA GLY A 38 -5.51 15.77 -22.88
C GLY A 38 -6.02 14.37 -22.48
N PHE A 39 -5.59 13.87 -21.33
CA PHE A 39 -6.15 12.69 -20.67
C PHE A 39 -7.55 13.06 -20.15
N GLU A 40 -8.52 13.16 -21.06
CA GLU A 40 -9.93 13.29 -20.69
C GLU A 40 -10.36 12.01 -19.94
N ASP A 41 -10.73 12.18 -18.67
CA ASP A 41 -11.83 11.53 -17.93
C ASP A 41 -11.99 10.00 -17.89
N VAL A 42 -11.04 9.19 -18.36
CA VAL A 42 -11.21 7.73 -18.30
C VAL A 42 -10.31 7.11 -17.25
N VAL A 43 -10.93 6.72 -16.14
CA VAL A 43 -10.49 5.65 -15.26
C VAL A 43 -10.15 4.41 -16.09
N ARG A 44 -8.86 4.06 -16.21
CA ARG A 44 -8.43 2.93 -17.06
C ARG A 44 -7.74 1.84 -16.26
N GLU A 45 -8.22 0.61 -16.49
CA GLU A 45 -7.39 -0.58 -16.36
C GLU A 45 -6.34 -0.54 -17.46
N TRP A 46 -5.07 -0.58 -17.08
CA TRP A 46 -3.96 -0.70 -18.00
C TRP A 46 -3.42 -2.12 -17.99
N THR A 47 -3.64 -2.86 -19.07
CA THR A 47 -3.08 -4.21 -19.23
C THR A 47 -1.73 -4.17 -19.92
N TYR A 48 -0.75 -4.88 -19.37
CA TYR A 48 0.61 -4.90 -19.92
C TYR A 48 1.23 -6.29 -19.98
N GLU A 49 2.18 -6.44 -20.89
CA GLU A 49 3.06 -7.58 -21.05
C GLU A 49 4.53 -7.16 -20.81
N ILE A 50 5.37 -8.11 -20.41
CA ILE A 50 6.79 -7.87 -20.16
C ILE A 50 7.64 -8.63 -21.18
N ASN A 51 8.60 -7.97 -21.83
CA ASN A 51 9.61 -8.66 -22.62
C ASN A 51 10.68 -9.29 -21.72
N THR A 52 10.45 -10.52 -21.27
CA THR A 52 11.34 -11.20 -20.32
C THR A 52 12.72 -11.52 -20.88
N THR A 53 12.85 -11.62 -22.21
CA THR A 53 14.13 -11.92 -22.87
C THR A 53 15.06 -10.72 -22.87
N SER A 54 14.50 -9.50 -22.93
CA SER A 54 15.27 -8.25 -22.92
C SER A 54 16.01 -8.03 -21.58
N PHE A 55 15.49 -8.54 -20.47
CA PHE A 55 16.11 -8.41 -19.13
C PHE A 55 17.47 -9.08 -19.01
N GLY A 56 17.82 -10.03 -19.90
CA GLY A 56 19.16 -10.61 -19.94
C GLY A 56 20.26 -9.59 -20.30
N GLN A 57 19.89 -8.41 -20.79
CA GLN A 57 20.82 -7.32 -21.11
C GLN A 57 21.23 -6.52 -19.87
N LEU A 58 20.51 -6.66 -18.75
CA LEU A 58 20.80 -5.97 -17.49
C LEU A 58 21.78 -6.76 -16.63
N SER A 59 22.87 -6.11 -16.19
CA SER A 59 23.91 -6.75 -15.40
C SER A 59 23.41 -7.19 -14.01
N GLY A 60 23.38 -8.51 -13.77
CA GLY A 60 22.97 -9.10 -12.50
C GLY A 60 21.46 -9.18 -12.31
N ILE A 61 20.66 -8.90 -13.35
CA ILE A 61 19.22 -9.09 -13.36
C ILE A 61 18.90 -10.26 -14.30
N THR A 62 18.04 -11.17 -13.85
CA THR A 62 17.65 -12.33 -14.63
C THR A 62 16.31 -12.11 -15.33
N SER A 63 15.98 -12.97 -16.29
CA SER A 63 14.66 -13.04 -16.92
C SER A 63 13.51 -13.39 -15.96
N MET A 64 13.80 -13.65 -14.69
CA MET A 64 12.81 -13.88 -13.64
C MET A 64 12.74 -12.71 -12.66
N THR A 65 13.88 -12.23 -12.16
CA THR A 65 13.93 -11.18 -11.14
C THR A 65 13.56 -9.80 -11.69
N GLY A 66 13.92 -9.51 -12.94
CA GLY A 66 13.55 -8.25 -13.60
C GLY A 66 12.04 -8.12 -13.81
N PRO A 67 11.37 -9.10 -14.46
CA PRO A 67 9.92 -9.10 -14.58
C PRO A 67 9.19 -9.06 -13.24
N ARG A 68 9.67 -9.76 -12.20
CA ARG A 68 9.09 -9.64 -10.85
C ARG A 68 9.20 -8.24 -10.26
N ALA A 69 10.30 -7.53 -10.49
CA ALA A 69 10.41 -6.14 -10.05
C ALA A 69 9.39 -5.23 -10.76
N VAL A 70 9.13 -5.45 -12.05
CA VAL A 70 8.09 -4.71 -12.80
C VAL A 70 6.69 -4.99 -12.26
N VAL A 71 6.35 -6.26 -11.97
CA VAL A 71 5.06 -6.60 -11.37
C VAL A 71 4.95 -6.03 -9.94
N SER A 72 6.03 -6.05 -9.17
CA SER A 72 6.07 -5.44 -7.83
C SER A 72 5.79 -3.95 -7.88
N ALA A 73 6.41 -3.24 -8.82
CA ALA A 73 6.20 -1.81 -9.03
C ALA A 73 4.75 -1.47 -9.37
N ALA A 74 4.12 -2.27 -10.22
CA ALA A 74 2.70 -2.15 -10.54
C ALA A 74 1.82 -2.41 -9.31
N ASP A 75 2.16 -3.42 -8.50
CA ASP A 75 1.46 -3.72 -7.26
C ASP A 75 1.59 -2.58 -6.24
N THR A 76 2.78 -1.98 -6.06
CA THR A 76 2.99 -0.78 -5.25
C THR A 76 2.08 0.36 -5.70
N TRP A 77 2.02 0.64 -7.01
CA TRP A 77 1.12 1.66 -7.54
C TRP A 77 -0.33 1.34 -7.17
N ASN A 78 -0.76 0.11 -7.42
CA ASN A 78 -2.12 -0.31 -7.16
C ASN A 78 -2.48 -0.26 -5.67
N GLU A 79 -1.55 -0.55 -4.76
CA GLU A 79 -1.76 -0.48 -3.32
C GLU A 79 -1.85 0.95 -2.80
N GLN A 80 -1.07 1.88 -3.37
CA GLN A 80 -0.88 3.20 -2.80
C GLN A 80 -1.65 4.31 -3.51
N ALA A 81 -1.76 4.28 -4.83
CA ALA A 81 -2.59 5.22 -5.59
C ALA A 81 -4.09 4.84 -5.55
N ASN A 82 -4.96 5.84 -5.73
CA ASN A 82 -6.39 5.59 -5.92
C ASN A 82 -6.85 5.83 -7.37
N SER A 83 -5.94 6.13 -8.30
CA SER A 83 -6.26 6.33 -9.73
C SER A 83 -5.64 5.29 -10.63
N SER A 84 -6.42 4.91 -11.64
CA SER A 84 -6.12 3.83 -12.59
C SER A 84 -5.61 2.56 -11.87
N TYR A 85 -5.27 1.53 -12.64
CA TYR A 85 -4.50 0.42 -12.10
C TYR A 85 -3.83 -0.36 -13.22
N PHE A 86 -2.79 -1.10 -12.85
CA PHE A 86 -1.98 -1.87 -13.78
C PHE A 86 -2.19 -3.36 -13.56
N ARG A 87 -2.49 -4.07 -14.65
CA ARG A 87 -2.70 -5.52 -14.65
C ARG A 87 -1.70 -6.22 -15.54
N TYR A 88 -0.93 -7.12 -14.94
CA TYR A 88 0.00 -7.98 -15.65
C TYR A 88 -0.75 -9.10 -16.37
N THR A 89 -0.57 -9.17 -17.69
CA THR A 89 -1.27 -10.13 -18.57
C THR A 89 -0.36 -11.17 -19.19
N GLY A 90 0.95 -11.09 -19.00
CA GLY A 90 1.88 -12.13 -19.41
C GLY A 90 3.19 -11.62 -20.00
N THR A 91 3.90 -12.54 -20.61
CA THR A 91 5.20 -12.28 -21.22
C THR A 91 5.07 -12.12 -22.72
N THR A 92 5.95 -11.32 -23.31
CA THR A 92 6.03 -11.16 -24.77
C THR A 92 7.48 -11.22 -25.25
N THR A 93 7.68 -11.35 -26.56
CA THR A 93 8.98 -11.18 -27.21
C THR A 93 9.08 -9.86 -27.97
N ARG A 94 7.99 -9.08 -27.96
CA ARG A 94 7.90 -7.76 -28.60
C ARG A 94 8.88 -6.80 -27.92
N ASP A 95 9.68 -6.09 -28.71
CA ASP A 95 10.66 -5.12 -28.23
C ASP A 95 10.19 -3.66 -28.34
N SER A 96 9.13 -3.41 -29.12
CA SER A 96 8.59 -2.08 -29.38
C SER A 96 7.11 -2.14 -29.77
N ILE A 97 6.40 -1.03 -29.63
CA ILE A 97 5.08 -0.82 -30.23
C ILE A 97 5.24 0.30 -31.26
N ASP A 98 4.76 0.07 -32.48
CA ASP A 98 4.74 1.09 -33.54
C ASP A 98 3.80 2.23 -33.13
N ASP A 99 4.36 3.44 -33.02
CA ASP A 99 3.66 4.65 -32.58
C ASP A 99 2.69 5.20 -33.65
N GLN A 100 2.73 4.65 -34.87
CA GLN A 100 1.80 4.98 -35.95
C GLN A 100 0.53 4.11 -35.92
N LEU A 101 0.46 3.10 -35.05
CA LEU A 101 -0.74 2.27 -34.93
C LEU A 101 -1.87 3.03 -34.22
N THR A 102 -3.08 2.89 -34.76
CA THR A 102 -4.32 3.27 -34.08
C THR A 102 -4.70 2.22 -33.03
N SER A 103 -5.51 2.61 -32.05
CA SER A 103 -6.08 1.71 -31.04
C SER A 103 -6.79 0.50 -31.67
N LEU A 104 -7.57 0.71 -32.73
CA LEU A 104 -8.25 -0.37 -33.47
C LEU A 104 -7.26 -1.37 -34.10
N GLN A 105 -6.15 -0.89 -34.64
CA GLN A 105 -5.11 -1.77 -35.20
C GLN A 105 -4.39 -2.56 -34.12
N CYS A 106 -4.15 -1.95 -32.96
CA CYS A 106 -3.55 -2.64 -31.83
C CYS A 106 -4.50 -3.73 -31.29
N ASP A 107 -5.78 -3.44 -31.16
CA ASP A 107 -6.79 -4.42 -30.74
C ASP A 107 -6.91 -5.59 -31.73
N ALA A 108 -6.94 -5.31 -33.04
CA ALA A 108 -6.96 -6.33 -34.09
C ALA A 108 -5.73 -7.25 -34.06
N GLN A 109 -4.61 -6.76 -33.55
CA GLN A 109 -3.35 -7.51 -33.40
C GLN A 109 -3.15 -8.06 -31.99
N ASN A 110 -4.11 -7.87 -31.08
CA ASN A 110 -4.01 -8.19 -29.66
C ASN A 110 -2.73 -7.61 -28.99
N ILE A 111 -2.35 -6.38 -29.36
CA ILE A 111 -1.22 -5.66 -28.76
C ILE A 111 -1.66 -5.09 -27.41
N LYS A 112 -0.92 -5.43 -26.36
CA LYS A 112 -1.02 -4.88 -25.00
C LYS A 112 0.10 -3.85 -24.76
N SER A 113 0.03 -3.12 -23.65
CA SER A 113 1.13 -2.24 -23.25
C SER A 113 2.38 -3.07 -22.96
N LEU A 114 3.55 -2.45 -22.99
CA LEU A 114 4.82 -3.16 -22.98
C LEU A 114 5.78 -2.60 -21.93
N VAL A 115 6.48 -3.49 -21.22
CA VAL A 115 7.69 -3.13 -20.46
C VAL A 115 8.88 -3.90 -21.02
N VAL A 116 9.94 -3.18 -21.39
CA VAL A 116 11.05 -3.73 -22.18
C VAL A 116 12.38 -3.05 -21.82
N VAL A 117 13.48 -3.82 -21.88
CA VAL A 117 14.84 -3.27 -21.86
C VAL A 117 15.28 -2.97 -23.30
N ASP A 118 15.58 -1.72 -23.60
CA ASP A 118 16.05 -1.28 -24.92
C ASP A 118 17.22 -0.29 -24.80
N PRO A 119 18.48 -0.77 -24.81
CA PRO A 119 19.66 0.08 -24.73
C PRO A 119 19.84 0.99 -25.95
N ALA A 120 19.33 0.59 -27.13
CA ALA A 120 19.55 1.34 -28.36
C ALA A 120 18.80 2.67 -28.36
N ARG A 121 17.72 2.74 -27.58
CA ARG A 121 16.92 3.96 -27.38
C ARG A 121 17.64 5.04 -26.59
N PHE A 122 18.50 4.68 -25.65
CA PHE A 122 19.13 5.63 -24.71
C PHE A 122 20.52 6.12 -25.17
N GLN A 123 20.66 6.58 -26.42
CA GLN A 123 21.95 7.03 -26.98
C GLN A 123 22.52 8.25 -26.21
N GLY A 124 23.27 8.00 -25.13
CA GLY A 124 24.02 9.00 -24.38
C GLY A 124 23.37 9.55 -23.11
N SER A 125 22.14 9.17 -22.75
CA SER A 125 21.51 9.63 -21.50
C SER A 125 21.95 8.84 -20.25
N ALA A 126 21.74 9.43 -19.08
CA ALA A 126 22.04 8.86 -17.77
C ALA A 126 21.12 7.66 -17.43
N ASN A 127 21.24 7.15 -16.20
CA ASN A 127 20.58 5.92 -15.73
C ASN A 127 19.04 6.03 -15.68
N ASN A 128 18.35 5.86 -16.81
CA ASN A 128 16.93 6.21 -16.92
C ASN A 128 16.05 5.00 -17.28
N ALA A 129 14.80 5.05 -16.84
CA ALA A 129 13.69 4.43 -17.56
C ALA A 129 12.89 5.57 -18.23
N GLU A 130 12.11 5.26 -19.26
CA GLU A 130 11.30 6.25 -19.97
C GLU A 130 9.95 5.64 -20.35
N THR A 131 8.90 6.34 -19.98
CA THR A 131 7.54 6.02 -20.41
C THR A 131 7.19 6.74 -21.70
N GLN A 132 6.92 5.96 -22.73
CA GLN A 132 6.31 6.42 -23.97
C GLN A 132 4.79 6.23 -23.87
N THR A 133 4.06 7.34 -23.84
CA THR A 133 2.59 7.33 -23.79
C THR A 133 1.93 7.47 -25.15
N ASN A 134 2.61 7.79 -26.26
CA ASN A 134 1.95 7.98 -27.57
C ASN A 134 1.67 6.68 -28.36
N ALA A 135 1.42 5.55 -27.69
CA ALA A 135 1.19 4.26 -28.35
C ALA A 135 -0.31 3.94 -28.54
N CYS A 136 -0.68 3.45 -29.72
CA CYS A 136 -2.03 3.00 -30.05
C CYS A 136 -3.10 4.09 -29.82
N LEU A 137 -3.03 5.20 -30.56
CA LEU A 137 -3.92 6.36 -30.34
C LEU A 137 -5.37 6.05 -30.78
N ASP A 138 -6.36 6.47 -30.01
CA ASP A 138 -7.76 6.40 -30.41
C ASP A 138 -8.15 7.52 -31.42
N ALA A 139 -9.43 7.59 -31.79
CA ALA A 139 -9.92 8.58 -32.75
C ALA A 139 -9.79 10.05 -32.28
N ASN A 140 -9.61 10.27 -30.98
CA ASN A 140 -9.39 11.58 -30.38
C ASN A 140 -7.91 11.88 -30.15
N GLY A 141 -7.00 10.98 -30.55
CA GLY A 141 -5.57 11.10 -30.32
C GLY A 141 -5.16 10.76 -28.89
N ILE A 142 -6.02 10.13 -28.09
CA ILE A 142 -5.70 9.72 -26.72
C ILE A 142 -4.98 8.37 -26.78
N PRO A 143 -3.83 8.23 -26.09
CA PRO A 143 -3.16 6.95 -25.90
C PRO A 143 -4.05 5.85 -25.34
N THR A 144 -3.99 4.65 -25.92
CA THR A 144 -4.65 3.47 -25.34
C THR A 144 -3.68 2.39 -24.89
N ARG A 145 -2.38 2.56 -25.15
CA ARG A 145 -1.28 1.71 -24.67
C ARG A 145 -0.10 2.57 -24.24
N PHE A 146 0.79 1.98 -23.46
CA PHE A 146 2.06 2.60 -23.07
C PHE A 146 3.23 1.65 -23.37
N VAL A 147 4.43 2.21 -23.43
CA VAL A 147 5.67 1.44 -23.39
C VAL A 147 6.60 2.02 -22.34
N ILE A 148 7.08 1.20 -21.40
CA ILE A 148 8.18 1.58 -20.50
C ILE A 148 9.46 0.96 -21.05
N TYR A 149 10.39 1.82 -21.45
CA TYR A 149 11.73 1.43 -21.86
C TYR A 149 12.70 1.54 -20.69
N ILE A 150 13.53 0.52 -20.53
CA ILE A 150 14.51 0.43 -19.44
C ILE A 150 15.90 0.46 -20.08
N ASN A 151 16.78 1.34 -19.60
CA ASN A 151 18.18 1.38 -20.02
C ASN A 151 18.99 0.22 -19.39
N VAL A 152 20.11 -0.19 -20.00
CA VAL A 152 20.96 -1.31 -19.54
C VAL A 152 21.96 -0.97 -18.43
N ARG A 153 21.85 0.19 -17.79
CA ARG A 153 22.82 0.65 -16.77
C ARG A 153 22.58 0.01 -15.39
N ASP A 154 23.35 0.40 -14.38
CA ASP A 154 23.53 -0.26 -13.07
C ASP A 154 22.25 -0.36 -12.21
N PHE A 155 21.26 -1.14 -12.66
CA PHE A 155 20.11 -1.51 -11.88
C PHE A 155 20.39 -2.71 -10.99
N GLY A 156 19.63 -2.80 -9.91
CA GLY A 156 19.51 -4.01 -9.12
C GLY A 156 18.08 -4.22 -8.65
N VAL A 157 17.87 -5.40 -8.07
CA VAL A 157 16.59 -5.91 -7.57
C VAL A 157 16.85 -6.52 -6.20
N GLY A 158 15.86 -6.49 -5.31
CA GLY A 158 16.08 -6.87 -3.91
C GLY A 158 16.85 -5.78 -3.16
N ASP A 159 17.68 -6.15 -2.17
CA ASP A 159 18.36 -5.16 -1.35
C ASP A 159 19.65 -4.73 -2.02
N VAL A 160 19.62 -3.58 -2.68
CA VAL A 160 20.79 -3.04 -3.37
C VAL A 160 21.72 -2.26 -2.42
N SER A 161 21.58 -2.38 -1.07
CA SER A 161 22.15 -1.44 -0.08
C SER A 161 23.66 -1.51 -0.05
N GLY A 162 24.31 -0.34 -0.09
CA GLY A 162 25.77 -0.27 -0.21
C GLY A 162 26.31 -0.67 -1.58
N THR A 163 25.47 -0.78 -2.61
CA THR A 163 25.90 -0.88 -4.01
C THR A 163 25.69 0.45 -4.73
N ASN A 164 26.47 0.71 -5.78
CA ASN A 164 26.26 1.85 -6.68
C ASN A 164 25.11 1.60 -7.68
N LYS A 165 24.12 0.78 -7.30
CA LYS A 165 23.00 0.40 -8.17
C LYS A 165 21.72 1.14 -7.81
N LEU A 166 20.92 1.45 -8.83
CA LEU A 166 19.55 1.94 -8.70
C LEU A 166 18.58 0.80 -8.41
N ASP A 167 17.54 1.08 -7.63
CA ASP A 167 16.48 0.11 -7.34
C ASP A 167 15.47 0.09 -8.49
N LEU A 168 15.48 -1.00 -9.27
CA LEU A 168 14.63 -1.10 -10.46
C LEU A 168 13.14 -1.00 -10.13
N GLU A 169 12.71 -1.61 -9.02
CA GLU A 169 11.31 -1.59 -8.59
C GLU A 169 10.81 -0.16 -8.36
N SER A 170 11.60 0.64 -7.64
CA SER A 170 11.31 2.04 -7.36
C SER A 170 11.24 2.88 -8.65
N ILE A 171 12.19 2.71 -9.57
CA ILE A 171 12.18 3.45 -10.85
C ILE A 171 10.98 3.06 -11.72
N ILE A 172 10.62 1.77 -11.80
CA ILE A 172 9.45 1.36 -12.60
C ILE A 172 8.13 1.83 -11.97
N ALA A 173 8.05 1.91 -10.63
CA ALA A 173 6.85 2.44 -9.96
C ALA A 173 6.63 3.91 -10.33
N HIS A 174 7.72 4.67 -10.43
CA HIS A 174 7.73 6.05 -10.94
C HIS A 174 7.24 6.12 -12.41
N GLU A 175 7.75 5.26 -13.29
CA GLU A 175 7.31 5.22 -14.69
C GLU A 175 5.80 4.93 -14.85
N PHE A 176 5.22 4.13 -13.96
CA PHE A 176 3.77 3.94 -13.94
C PHE A 176 2.99 5.24 -13.64
N GLY A 177 3.58 6.19 -12.91
CA GLY A 177 3.03 7.54 -12.75
C GLY A 177 2.93 8.30 -14.06
N HIS A 178 3.96 8.23 -14.91
CA HIS A 178 3.92 8.84 -16.24
C HIS A 178 2.83 8.25 -17.13
N VAL A 179 2.53 6.95 -16.99
CA VAL A 179 1.44 6.31 -17.76
C VAL A 179 0.08 6.96 -17.46
N VAL A 180 -0.14 7.43 -16.23
CA VAL A 180 -1.39 8.11 -15.85
C VAL A 180 -1.32 9.64 -16.01
N GLY A 181 -0.28 10.15 -16.68
CA GLY A 181 -0.13 11.56 -17.02
C GLY A 181 0.50 12.41 -15.93
N LEU A 182 1.19 11.82 -14.96
CA LEU A 182 1.98 12.57 -13.98
C LEU A 182 3.26 13.11 -14.61
N GLY A 183 3.55 14.40 -14.41
CA GLY A 183 4.79 15.04 -14.85
C GLY A 183 5.89 15.03 -13.79
N HIS A 184 7.07 15.52 -14.13
CA HIS A 184 8.08 15.89 -13.13
C HIS A 184 7.78 17.28 -12.56
N PRO A 185 8.05 17.51 -11.26
CA PRO A 185 7.87 18.83 -10.67
C PRO A 185 8.83 19.87 -11.26
N ALA A 186 8.26 20.96 -11.81
CA ALA A 186 9.02 22.05 -12.41
C ALA A 186 9.57 23.03 -11.35
N GLN A 187 10.63 22.67 -10.61
CA GLN A 187 11.34 23.64 -9.77
C GLN A 187 12.86 23.57 -9.91
N GLY A 188 13.45 24.66 -10.43
CA GLY A 188 14.74 25.15 -9.93
C GLY A 188 16.01 24.88 -10.75
N GLY A 189 15.94 24.23 -11.92
CA GLY A 189 17.10 24.05 -12.81
C GLY A 189 17.78 22.69 -12.72
N GLU A 190 17.20 21.74 -11.97
CA GLU A 190 17.46 20.30 -12.09
C GLU A 190 16.21 19.69 -12.75
N GLU A 191 16.10 19.86 -14.06
CA GLU A 191 14.90 19.51 -14.86
C GLU A 191 14.68 18.00 -15.08
N ASP A 192 15.46 17.08 -14.48
CA ASP A 192 15.53 15.70 -15.01
C ASP A 192 15.51 14.57 -13.98
N GLU A 193 15.29 14.85 -12.69
CA GLU A 193 15.59 13.87 -11.65
C GLU A 193 14.33 13.45 -10.89
N ALA A 194 13.81 12.28 -11.26
CA ALA A 194 12.81 11.56 -10.49
C ALA A 194 13.18 11.60 -9.00
N THR A 195 12.28 12.04 -8.12
CA THR A 195 12.53 12.16 -6.66
C THR A 195 12.63 10.80 -5.92
N MET A 196 13.05 9.77 -6.66
CA MET A 196 13.63 8.49 -6.23
C MET A 196 15.17 8.46 -6.33
N GLN A 197 15.81 9.57 -6.72
CA GLN A 197 17.25 9.58 -6.98
C GLN A 197 18.12 9.42 -5.72
N LEU A 198 19.27 8.78 -5.93
CA LEU A 198 20.43 8.85 -5.05
C LEU A 198 20.91 10.31 -5.00
N THR A 199 20.66 11.03 -3.92
CA THR A 199 21.46 12.23 -3.64
C THR A 199 22.90 11.79 -3.37
N ASP A 200 23.85 12.28 -4.16
CA ASP A 200 25.28 11.99 -4.05
C ASP A 200 25.90 12.39 -2.68
N ASP A 201 25.11 13.00 -1.81
CA ASP A 201 25.54 13.65 -0.58
C ASP A 201 25.25 12.82 0.68
N GLY A 202 25.48 11.51 0.66
CA GLY A 202 25.40 10.66 1.88
C GLY A 202 24.00 10.51 2.51
N ALA A 203 23.01 11.27 2.05
CA ALA A 203 21.58 11.08 2.20
C ALA A 203 20.98 10.20 1.07
N GLY A 204 21.81 9.80 0.09
CA GLY A 204 21.55 8.86 -1.00
C GLY A 204 21.33 7.41 -0.55
N ARG A 205 20.36 7.21 0.34
CA ARG A 205 20.06 5.92 0.98
C ARG A 205 18.59 5.53 0.84
N MET A 206 17.67 6.47 0.61
CA MET A 206 16.24 6.22 0.61
C MET A 206 15.74 5.62 -0.70
N ARG A 207 15.72 4.29 -0.79
CA ARG A 207 15.04 3.57 -1.88
C ARG A 207 13.56 3.50 -1.60
N ARG A 208 12.83 4.51 -2.01
CA ARG A 208 11.40 4.57 -1.77
C ARG A 208 10.75 3.54 -2.69
N ARG A 209 10.31 2.41 -2.13
CA ARG A 209 9.38 1.48 -2.79
C ARG A 209 7.93 1.82 -2.48
N ASP A 210 7.74 3.00 -1.92
CA ASP A 210 6.48 3.67 -1.72
C ASP A 210 6.37 4.85 -2.66
N LEU A 211 5.16 5.14 -3.11
CA LEU A 211 4.85 6.27 -3.96
C LEU A 211 5.21 7.56 -3.25
N TYR A 212 5.65 8.53 -4.04
CA TYR A 212 5.88 9.86 -3.53
C TYR A 212 4.55 10.56 -3.24
N GLN A 213 4.53 11.54 -2.33
CA GLN A 213 3.29 12.25 -1.98
C GLN A 213 2.62 12.83 -3.22
N TRP A 214 3.39 13.47 -4.11
CA TRP A 214 2.86 14.04 -5.34
C TRP A 214 2.35 12.98 -6.30
N ASP A 215 2.96 11.79 -6.32
CA ASP A 215 2.40 10.68 -7.09
C ASP A 215 0.99 10.37 -6.58
N ILE A 216 0.79 10.30 -5.26
CA ILE A 216 -0.51 10.05 -4.64
C ILE A 216 -1.48 11.23 -4.88
N GLU A 217 -1.03 12.47 -4.69
CA GLU A 217 -1.84 13.69 -4.84
C GLU A 217 -2.29 13.91 -6.28
N CYS A 218 -1.34 13.90 -7.21
CA CYS A 218 -1.63 14.10 -8.62
C CYS A 218 -2.40 12.91 -9.20
N ALA A 219 -2.11 11.67 -8.76
CA ALA A 219 -2.93 10.51 -9.09
C ALA A 219 -4.38 10.72 -8.63
N ASN A 220 -4.60 11.23 -7.43
CA ASN A 220 -5.94 11.42 -6.88
C ASN A 220 -6.68 12.64 -7.47
N GLY A 221 -6.05 13.42 -8.35
CA GLY A 221 -6.66 14.53 -9.07
C GLY A 221 -6.91 15.76 -8.20
N TYR A 222 -5.84 16.33 -7.62
CA TYR A 222 -5.84 17.51 -6.75
C TYR A 222 -6.31 18.82 -7.43
N SER A 223 -7.50 18.81 -8.04
CA SER A 223 -8.24 20.00 -8.40
C SER A 223 -9.69 19.81 -7.93
N PRO A 224 -10.17 20.60 -6.94
CA PRO A 224 -11.54 20.54 -6.44
C PRO A 224 -12.56 20.64 -7.59
N GLY A 225 -13.12 19.51 -8.02
CA GLY A 225 -14.02 19.44 -9.17
C GLY A 225 -13.80 18.27 -10.13
N TYR A 226 -12.71 17.49 -10.00
CA TYR A 226 -12.41 16.35 -10.89
C TYR A 226 -12.38 14.98 -10.18
N PRO A 227 -13.48 14.53 -9.52
CA PRO A 227 -13.55 13.20 -8.90
C PRO A 227 -13.47 12.02 -9.89
N GLN A 228 -13.33 12.31 -11.19
CA GLN A 228 -13.37 11.35 -12.30
C GLN A 228 -12.06 10.57 -12.49
N HIS A 229 -10.99 10.90 -11.74
CA HIS A 229 -9.70 10.22 -11.88
C HIS A 229 -9.54 9.01 -10.95
N GLN A 230 -10.44 8.80 -10.00
CA GLN A 230 -10.34 7.65 -9.10
C GLN A 230 -10.79 6.36 -9.76
N ARG A 231 -10.05 5.27 -9.52
CA ARG A 231 -10.44 3.97 -10.04
C ARG A 231 -11.78 3.52 -9.47
N SER A 232 -12.57 2.90 -10.33
CA SER A 232 -13.94 2.48 -10.06
C SER A 232 -14.00 0.96 -9.98
N LEU A 233 -13.69 0.43 -8.79
CA LEU A 233 -13.66 -1.01 -8.52
C LEU A 233 -14.92 -1.45 -7.78
N THR A 234 -15.18 -2.75 -7.78
CA THR A 234 -16.17 -3.40 -6.92
C THR A 234 -15.46 -4.08 -5.75
N GLY A 235 -15.99 -3.88 -4.54
CA GLY A 235 -15.55 -4.64 -3.35
C GLY A 235 -16.12 -6.05 -3.38
N TYR A 236 -15.29 -7.05 -3.07
CA TYR A 236 -15.70 -8.45 -2.99
C TYR A 236 -15.39 -9.02 -1.62
N GLU A 237 -16.25 -9.92 -1.18
CA GLU A 237 -16.07 -10.74 0.02
C GLU A 237 -15.96 -12.22 -0.33
N GLN A 238 -15.20 -12.93 0.50
CA GLN A 238 -15.11 -14.38 0.49
C GLN A 238 -15.07 -14.90 1.90
N PHE A 239 -15.96 -15.85 2.16
CA PHE A 239 -15.94 -16.54 3.43
C PHE A 239 -15.00 -17.74 3.34
N GLN A 240 -14.14 -17.88 4.36
CA GLN A 240 -13.46 -19.13 4.64
C GLN A 240 -14.26 -19.85 5.72
N VAL A 241 -14.69 -21.09 5.42
CA VAL A 241 -15.39 -21.97 6.37
C VAL A 241 -14.70 -23.32 6.44
N GLY A 242 -14.10 -23.67 7.58
CA GLY A 242 -13.37 -24.93 7.72
C GLY A 242 -12.09 -24.93 6.89
N SER A 243 -11.86 -25.96 6.08
CA SER A 243 -10.69 -26.00 5.19
C SER A 243 -10.94 -25.43 3.79
N TYR A 244 -12.05 -24.73 3.58
CA TYR A 244 -12.46 -24.23 2.26
C TYR A 244 -12.59 -22.71 2.25
N VAL A 245 -12.10 -22.09 1.17
CA VAL A 245 -12.39 -20.69 0.81
C VAL A 245 -13.50 -20.72 -0.23
N TYR A 246 -14.58 -19.99 0.00
CA TYR A 246 -15.75 -19.99 -0.89
C TYR A 246 -15.57 -18.97 -2.02
N SER A 247 -16.44 -19.07 -3.03
CA SER A 247 -16.48 -18.15 -4.16
C SER A 247 -16.67 -16.71 -3.72
N GLN A 248 -16.10 -15.79 -4.50
CA GLN A 248 -16.31 -14.36 -4.35
C GLN A 248 -17.77 -13.98 -4.52
N THR A 249 -18.24 -13.12 -3.62
CA THR A 249 -19.51 -12.41 -3.75
C THR A 249 -19.20 -10.92 -3.73
N ALA A 250 -19.81 -10.14 -4.63
CA ALA A 250 -19.67 -8.69 -4.55
C ALA A 250 -20.38 -8.19 -3.28
N PHE A 251 -19.85 -7.13 -2.68
CA PHE A 251 -20.57 -6.41 -1.63
C PHE A 251 -21.99 -6.06 -2.10
N THR A 252 -22.96 -6.10 -1.18
CA THR A 252 -24.31 -5.63 -1.51
C THR A 252 -24.31 -4.11 -1.70
N GLY A 253 -25.18 -3.62 -2.58
CA GLY A 253 -25.17 -2.24 -3.07
C GLY A 253 -24.41 -2.05 -4.38
N ALA A 254 -24.20 -0.79 -4.78
CA ALA A 254 -23.68 -0.41 -6.11
C ALA A 254 -22.64 0.72 -6.04
N TRP A 255 -21.72 0.64 -5.08
CA TRP A 255 -20.66 1.63 -4.93
C TRP A 255 -19.39 1.25 -5.67
N ASN A 256 -18.80 2.25 -6.32
CA ASN A 256 -17.44 2.18 -6.81
C ASN A 256 -16.47 2.49 -5.67
N VAL A 257 -15.50 1.61 -5.45
CA VAL A 257 -14.45 1.78 -4.43
C VAL A 257 -13.09 1.81 -5.11
N ALA A 258 -12.10 2.45 -4.49
CA ALA A 258 -10.71 2.36 -4.89
C ALA A 258 -9.97 1.23 -4.14
N LYS A 259 -10.32 1.01 -2.87
CA LYS A 259 -9.69 0.04 -1.97
C LYS A 259 -10.73 -0.44 -0.95
N ALA A 260 -10.59 -1.65 -0.46
CA ALA A 260 -11.44 -2.23 0.59
C ALA A 260 -10.60 -3.02 1.59
N THR A 261 -11.03 -3.12 2.84
CA THR A 261 -10.34 -3.87 3.91
C THR A 261 -11.35 -4.60 4.77
N ALA A 262 -11.05 -5.84 5.12
CA ALA A 262 -11.90 -6.64 5.98
C ALA A 262 -11.86 -6.10 7.41
N SER A 263 -13.02 -6.06 8.05
CA SER A 263 -13.17 -5.71 9.45
C SER A 263 -14.24 -6.55 10.14
N MET A 264 -14.29 -6.42 11.45
CA MET A 264 -15.32 -6.99 12.28
C MET A 264 -15.65 -5.98 13.37
N THR A 265 -16.93 -5.67 13.54
CA THR A 265 -17.43 -4.71 14.54
C THR A 265 -18.27 -5.41 15.58
N HIS A 266 -18.37 -4.79 16.75
CA HIS A 266 -19.21 -5.27 17.84
C HIS A 266 -20.12 -4.13 18.34
N HIS A 267 -21.26 -3.98 17.69
CA HIS A 267 -22.26 -2.97 18.01
C HIS A 267 -23.59 -3.64 18.39
N ASN A 268 -24.38 -3.01 19.27
CA ASN A 268 -25.66 -3.56 19.77
C ASN A 268 -25.59 -4.97 20.38
N GLY A 269 -24.41 -5.41 20.82
CA GLY A 269 -24.23 -6.69 21.51
C GLY A 269 -24.08 -7.90 20.58
N TYR A 270 -23.85 -7.70 19.29
CA TYR A 270 -23.54 -8.77 18.35
C TYR A 270 -22.34 -8.40 17.46
N TRP A 271 -21.75 -9.44 16.88
CA TRP A 271 -20.59 -9.36 16.01
C TRP A 271 -21.04 -9.33 14.55
N GLN A 272 -20.48 -8.42 13.76
CA GLN A 272 -20.75 -8.33 12.32
C GLN A 272 -19.48 -8.15 11.52
N TRP A 273 -19.52 -8.66 10.29
CA TRP A 273 -18.52 -8.32 9.29
C TRP A 273 -18.73 -6.89 8.85
N SER A 274 -17.64 -6.21 8.58
CA SER A 274 -17.66 -4.83 8.12
C SER A 274 -16.45 -4.59 7.24
N SER A 275 -16.43 -3.46 6.56
CA SER A 275 -15.29 -3.08 5.75
C SER A 275 -15.05 -1.57 5.84
N ALA A 276 -13.79 -1.17 5.85
CA ALA A 276 -13.45 0.19 5.48
C ALA A 276 -13.18 0.23 3.98
N VAL A 277 -13.75 1.21 3.29
CA VAL A 277 -13.60 1.40 1.84
C VAL A 277 -13.18 2.83 1.54
N LYS A 278 -12.26 3.00 0.59
CA LYS A 278 -11.92 4.32 0.04
C LYS A 278 -12.76 4.54 -1.20
N ARG A 279 -13.50 5.65 -1.23
CA ARG A 279 -14.30 6.10 -2.37
C ARG A 279 -14.22 7.61 -2.43
N GLU A 280 -14.03 8.15 -3.62
CA GLU A 280 -13.90 9.60 -3.81
C GLU A 280 -12.92 10.16 -2.77
N ASP A 281 -13.23 11.31 -2.17
CA ASP A 281 -12.35 11.96 -1.21
C ASP A 281 -12.49 11.44 0.22
N TRP A 282 -13.20 10.31 0.39
CA TRP A 282 -13.61 9.85 1.71
C TRP A 282 -13.23 8.40 1.98
N LEU A 283 -12.83 8.18 3.22
CA LEU A 283 -12.83 6.86 3.82
C LEU A 283 -14.23 6.62 4.38
N TYR A 284 -14.86 5.53 3.98
CA TYR A 284 -16.16 5.09 4.48
C TYR A 284 -16.00 3.80 5.27
N TRP A 285 -16.92 3.60 6.20
CA TRP A 285 -17.11 2.35 6.91
C TRP A 285 -18.47 1.78 6.53
N THR A 286 -18.53 0.49 6.22
CA THR A 286 -19.75 -0.24 5.85
C THR A 286 -19.95 -1.42 6.80
N GLU A 287 -21.16 -1.54 7.31
CA GLU A 287 -21.62 -2.68 8.10
C GLU A 287 -22.13 -3.80 7.19
N ASP A 288 -22.04 -5.06 7.64
CA ASP A 288 -22.49 -6.26 6.94
C ASP A 288 -21.94 -6.42 5.51
N LEU A 289 -20.85 -5.69 5.20
CA LEU A 289 -20.28 -5.60 3.85
C LEU A 289 -21.32 -5.10 2.83
N ASP A 290 -22.28 -4.28 3.30
CA ASP A 290 -23.33 -3.63 2.53
C ASP A 290 -23.02 -2.15 2.33
N THR A 291 -22.74 -1.76 1.10
CA THR A 291 -22.46 -0.37 0.74
C THR A 291 -23.69 0.54 0.78
N ALA A 292 -24.90 0.01 0.99
CA ALA A 292 -26.08 0.80 1.32
C ALA A 292 -26.04 1.34 2.77
N ASP A 293 -25.36 0.63 3.68
CA ASP A 293 -25.26 0.96 5.11
C ASP A 293 -23.86 1.49 5.45
N THR A 294 -23.53 2.64 4.86
CA THR A 294 -22.20 3.27 4.96
C THR A 294 -22.20 4.57 5.77
N MET A 295 -21.16 4.77 6.57
CA MET A 295 -20.89 6.02 7.28
C MET A 295 -19.54 6.62 6.84
N PRO A 296 -19.46 7.94 6.60
CA PRO A 296 -18.19 8.61 6.31
C PRO A 296 -17.33 8.65 7.58
N VAL A 297 -16.07 8.22 7.46
CA VAL A 297 -15.08 8.21 8.56
C VAL A 297 -14.21 9.46 8.50
N SER A 298 -13.62 9.75 7.34
CA SER A 298 -12.70 10.87 7.21
C SER A 298 -12.66 11.38 5.78
N ALA A 299 -12.68 12.70 5.63
CA ALA A 299 -12.31 13.40 4.40
C ALA A 299 -10.78 13.39 4.27
N SER A 300 -10.21 12.21 4.04
CA SER A 300 -8.77 12.09 3.81
C SER A 300 -8.54 11.86 2.33
N TYR A 301 -8.04 12.91 1.67
CA TYR A 301 -7.75 12.94 0.25
C TYR A 301 -6.54 12.05 -0.11
N LEU A 302 -5.66 11.74 0.86
CA LEU A 302 -4.28 11.29 0.62
C LEU A 302 -3.88 10.05 1.42
N THR A 303 -4.79 9.09 1.54
CA THR A 303 -4.47 7.84 2.21
C THR A 303 -3.63 6.95 1.29
N ALA A 304 -2.32 6.86 1.58
CA ALA A 304 -1.42 5.92 0.92
C ALA A 304 -1.91 4.48 1.18
N ALA A 305 -2.37 4.24 2.40
CA ALA A 305 -2.83 2.94 2.84
C ALA A 305 -3.87 3.07 3.95
N PHE A 306 -4.71 2.06 4.12
CA PHE A 306 -5.53 1.93 5.31
C PHE A 306 -5.82 0.46 5.61
N THR A 307 -6.22 0.23 6.85
CA THR A 307 -6.69 -1.06 7.35
C THR A 307 -7.79 -0.79 8.35
N SER A 308 -8.72 -1.72 8.51
CA SER A 308 -9.59 -1.69 9.66
C SER A 308 -9.11 -2.72 10.67
N GLY A 309 -9.26 -2.42 11.94
CA GLY A 309 -8.84 -3.32 12.99
C GLY A 309 -9.75 -3.19 14.19
N LEU A 310 -9.98 -4.30 14.85
CA LEU A 310 -10.72 -4.31 16.08
C LEU A 310 -9.83 -4.79 17.22
N TRP A 311 -9.84 -4.03 18.30
CA TRP A 311 -9.17 -4.39 19.53
C TRP A 311 -10.14 -5.17 20.39
N ARG A 312 -9.91 -6.47 20.53
CA ARG A 312 -10.86 -7.35 21.25
C ARG A 312 -10.86 -7.10 22.76
N GLU A 313 -9.88 -6.36 23.28
CA GLU A 313 -9.86 -5.82 24.64
C GLU A 313 -10.88 -4.70 24.89
N ASP A 314 -11.36 -4.04 23.83
CA ASP A 314 -12.36 -2.99 23.90
C ASP A 314 -13.34 -3.08 22.74
N LEU A 315 -14.43 -3.78 23.04
CA LEU A 315 -15.56 -4.01 22.13
C LEU A 315 -16.53 -2.83 22.06
N SER A 316 -16.25 -1.71 22.75
CA SER A 316 -17.10 -0.51 22.68
C SER A 316 -16.74 0.40 21.52
N MET A 317 -15.65 0.10 20.80
CA MET A 317 -15.09 0.96 19.76
C MET A 317 -14.67 0.15 18.54
N ASP A 318 -15.11 0.60 17.37
CA ASP A 318 -14.59 0.19 16.07
C ASP A 318 -13.40 1.08 15.72
N ARG A 319 -12.44 0.56 14.94
CA ARG A 319 -11.23 1.32 14.57
C ARG A 319 -10.86 1.15 13.11
N VAL A 320 -10.38 2.25 12.55
CA VAL A 320 -9.79 2.30 11.21
C VAL A 320 -8.45 2.99 11.32
N PHE A 321 -7.43 2.45 10.67
CA PHE A 321 -6.09 3.02 10.61
C PHE A 321 -5.84 3.49 9.19
N SER A 322 -5.22 4.65 9.05
CA SER A 322 -4.89 5.24 7.75
C SER A 322 -3.48 5.79 7.79
N SER A 323 -2.69 5.48 6.77
CA SER A 323 -1.38 6.08 6.56
C SER A 323 -1.56 7.35 5.73
N GLU A 324 -1.37 8.50 6.36
CA GLU A 324 -1.45 9.82 5.73
C GLU A 324 -0.06 10.43 5.62
N TYR A 325 0.26 11.04 4.48
CA TYR A 325 1.51 11.77 4.35
C TYR A 325 1.47 13.05 5.21
N LEU A 326 2.51 13.27 6.01
CA LEU A 326 2.77 14.57 6.61
C LEU A 326 3.79 15.27 5.71
N ASP A 327 3.49 16.50 5.28
CA ASP A 327 4.46 17.62 5.15
C ASP A 327 3.91 18.74 4.27
N TYR A 328 2.67 19.15 4.53
CA TYR A 328 2.25 20.49 4.15
C TYR A 328 2.94 21.50 5.10
N PRO A 329 3.78 22.45 4.64
CA PRO A 329 3.78 23.05 3.29
C PRO A 329 5.04 22.82 2.40
N ASP A 330 6.08 22.13 2.83
CA ASP A 330 7.30 21.97 2.03
C ASP A 330 7.21 20.71 1.14
N SER A 331 6.59 20.93 -0.02
CA SER A 331 6.17 19.96 -1.02
C SER A 331 7.24 19.02 -1.59
N TYR A 332 8.52 19.15 -1.20
CA TYR A 332 9.63 18.35 -1.74
C TYR A 332 10.53 17.73 -0.67
N ASP A 333 10.04 17.56 0.56
CA ASP A 333 10.87 16.94 1.59
C ASP A 333 11.17 15.46 1.28
N LEU A 334 12.40 15.21 0.83
CA LEU A 334 12.95 13.87 0.62
C LEU A 334 12.97 13.04 1.93
N LEU A 335 12.81 13.66 3.09
CA LEU A 335 12.72 12.98 4.39
C LEU A 335 11.29 12.78 4.89
N GLY A 336 10.29 13.21 4.13
CA GLY A 336 8.89 13.11 4.53
C GLY A 336 8.41 11.68 4.76
N LYS A 337 7.46 11.54 5.69
CA LYS A 337 6.98 10.27 6.23
C LYS A 337 5.46 10.20 6.27
N HIS A 338 4.94 8.99 6.10
CA HIS A 338 3.55 8.63 6.26
C HIS A 338 3.27 8.33 7.72
N ARG A 339 2.54 9.23 8.39
CA ARG A 339 2.06 9.00 9.76
C ARG A 339 0.82 8.14 9.71
N VAL A 340 0.77 7.14 10.58
CA VAL A 340 -0.45 6.35 10.77
C VAL A 340 -1.38 7.13 11.70
N TYR A 341 -2.57 7.46 11.22
CA TYR A 341 -3.69 7.90 12.03
C TYR A 341 -4.56 6.71 12.42
N TYR A 342 -5.20 6.81 13.57
CA TYR A 342 -6.31 5.93 13.92
C TYR A 342 -7.58 6.78 14.10
N TYR A 343 -8.68 6.21 13.66
CA TYR A 343 -10.04 6.70 13.85
C TYR A 343 -10.76 5.68 14.70
N ARG A 344 -11.58 6.13 15.64
CA ARG A 344 -12.42 5.26 16.45
C ARG A 344 -13.84 5.78 16.55
N SER A 345 -14.77 4.86 16.68
CA SER A 345 -16.18 5.17 16.87
C SER A 345 -16.85 4.12 17.75
N SER A 346 -17.83 4.53 18.57
CA SER A 346 -18.67 3.64 19.35
C SER A 346 -20.07 3.43 18.77
N ASN A 347 -20.32 3.97 17.57
CA ASN A 347 -21.64 3.98 16.93
C ASN A 347 -21.53 3.80 15.40
N GLY A 348 -20.67 2.89 14.95
CA GLY A 348 -20.51 2.58 13.53
C GLY A 348 -20.09 3.78 12.69
N PHE A 349 -19.24 4.65 13.23
CA PHE A 349 -18.75 5.88 12.60
C PHE A 349 -19.82 6.94 12.28
N GLN A 350 -21.01 6.89 12.89
CA GLN A 350 -21.94 8.05 12.90
C GLN A 350 -21.28 9.28 13.55
N SER A 351 -20.43 9.04 14.54
CA SER A 351 -19.49 10.01 15.08
C SER A 351 -18.16 9.32 15.31
N ASP A 352 -17.07 10.02 15.06
CA ASP A 352 -15.73 9.48 15.22
C ASP A 352 -14.82 10.43 16.00
N SER A 353 -13.69 9.90 16.42
CA SER A 353 -12.56 10.69 16.91
C SER A 353 -11.30 10.14 16.29
N SER A 354 -10.38 11.03 15.94
CA SER A 354 -9.11 10.67 15.34
C SER A 354 -7.94 11.21 16.16
N SER A 355 -6.81 10.53 16.05
CA SER A 355 -5.53 11.03 16.53
C SER A 355 -4.40 10.25 15.83
N PRO A 356 -3.17 10.79 15.77
CA PRO A 356 -2.02 10.00 15.38
C PRO A 356 -1.92 8.71 16.22
N LEU A 357 -1.50 7.63 15.58
CA LEU A 357 -1.11 6.42 16.26
C LEU A 357 0.32 6.58 16.75
N TYR A 358 0.52 6.35 18.05
CA TYR A 358 1.82 6.38 18.69
C TYR A 358 2.25 4.98 19.10
N HIS A 359 3.54 4.80 19.35
CA HIS A 359 4.07 3.66 20.09
C HIS A 359 5.00 4.15 21.19
N CYS A 360 5.15 3.36 22.26
CA CYS A 360 6.13 3.68 23.28
C CYS A 360 7.56 3.49 22.77
N ASN A 361 8.46 4.37 23.22
CA ASN A 361 9.89 4.20 23.01
C ASN A 361 10.52 3.34 24.11
N SER A 362 9.95 3.39 25.31
CA SER A 362 10.33 2.56 26.45
C SER A 362 9.20 2.46 27.47
N MET A 363 9.29 1.46 28.33
CA MET A 363 8.37 1.21 29.43
C MET A 363 9.04 1.56 30.79
N THR A 364 8.25 2.01 31.78
CA THR A 364 8.71 2.27 33.17
C THR A 364 8.12 1.28 34.18
N GLY A 365 7.35 0.32 33.69
CA GLY A 365 6.63 -0.70 34.45
C GLY A 365 5.79 -1.52 33.48
N TRP A 366 5.21 -2.62 33.96
CA TRP A 366 4.43 -3.53 33.11
C TRP A 366 3.37 -2.77 32.32
N MET A 367 3.58 -2.69 31.00
CA MET A 367 2.71 -1.98 30.07
C MET A 367 2.42 -0.55 30.55
N THR A 368 3.48 0.20 30.90
CA THR A 368 3.40 1.62 31.27
C THR A 368 4.39 2.43 30.45
N CYS A 369 3.88 3.27 29.56
CA CYS A 369 4.69 4.08 28.66
C CYS A 369 5.47 5.17 29.41
N SER A 370 6.75 5.34 29.10
CA SER A 370 7.56 6.44 29.60
C SER A 370 7.62 7.64 28.64
N SER A 371 7.58 7.33 27.35
CA SER A 371 7.80 8.25 26.23
C SER A 371 7.28 7.59 24.96
N MET A 372 6.85 8.41 23.99
CA MET A 372 6.18 7.93 22.79
C MET A 372 6.74 8.57 21.53
N SER A 373 6.60 7.86 20.41
CA SER A 373 6.87 8.35 19.06
C SER A 373 5.69 8.02 18.15
N ASN A 374 5.55 8.74 17.03
CA ASN A 374 4.54 8.41 16.04
C ASN A 374 4.88 7.07 15.37
N VAL A 375 3.85 6.31 15.00
CA VAL A 375 3.96 5.20 14.06
C VAL A 375 4.04 5.79 12.65
N PHE A 376 5.09 5.40 11.91
CA PHE A 376 5.28 5.79 10.51
C PHE A 376 5.31 4.56 9.59
N SER A 377 4.45 4.55 8.57
CA SER A 377 4.37 3.48 7.57
C SER A 377 3.65 3.97 6.31
N SER A 378 4.22 3.72 5.12
CA SER A 378 3.53 3.88 3.83
C SER A 378 2.54 2.74 3.56
N GLU A 379 2.69 1.64 4.28
CA GLU A 379 1.95 0.40 4.12
C GLU A 379 0.82 0.29 5.14
N PRO A 380 -0.26 -0.48 4.85
CA PRO A 380 -1.26 -0.79 5.86
C PRO A 380 -0.63 -1.45 7.09
N VAL A 381 -1.10 -1.10 8.29
CA VAL A 381 -0.75 -1.86 9.50
C VAL A 381 -1.57 -3.17 9.54
N ALA A 382 -1.05 -4.18 10.23
CA ALA A 382 -1.71 -5.46 10.38
C ALA A 382 -2.08 -5.68 11.84
N VAL A 383 -3.30 -6.16 12.09
CA VAL A 383 -3.83 -6.35 13.45
C VAL A 383 -4.29 -7.79 13.61
N ALA A 384 -3.83 -8.45 14.67
CA ALA A 384 -4.31 -9.75 15.11
C ALA A 384 -4.58 -9.75 16.60
N TRP A 385 -5.13 -10.86 17.09
CA TRP A 385 -5.41 -11.08 18.50
C TRP A 385 -4.71 -12.34 19.00
N VAL A 386 -4.07 -12.26 20.16
CA VAL A 386 -3.52 -13.43 20.87
C VAL A 386 -4.47 -13.81 22.01
N PRO A 387 -5.29 -14.88 21.86
CA PRO A 387 -6.27 -15.25 22.87
C PRO A 387 -5.67 -15.54 24.25
N GLN A 388 -4.51 -16.21 24.30
CA GLN A 388 -3.87 -16.62 25.55
C GLN A 388 -3.59 -15.44 26.49
N TYR A 389 -3.19 -14.30 25.92
CA TYR A 389 -2.84 -13.10 26.68
C TYR A 389 -3.98 -12.08 26.71
N SER A 390 -5.02 -12.32 25.91
CA SER A 390 -6.07 -11.36 25.64
C SER A 390 -5.48 -10.00 25.22
N ARG A 391 -4.60 -10.02 24.22
CA ARG A 391 -3.90 -8.83 23.72
C ARG A 391 -3.96 -8.74 22.20
N SER A 392 -4.09 -7.50 21.71
CA SER A 392 -3.91 -7.19 20.31
C SER A 392 -2.43 -7.22 19.94
N VAL A 393 -2.17 -7.62 18.70
CA VAL A 393 -0.85 -7.63 18.07
C VAL A 393 -0.95 -6.74 16.86
N VAL A 394 -0.12 -5.70 16.82
CA VAL A 394 -0.05 -4.76 15.70
C VAL A 394 1.32 -4.88 15.07
N ALA A 395 1.36 -5.16 13.78
CA ALA A 395 2.59 -5.23 12.99
C ALA A 395 2.57 -4.18 11.87
N TRP A 396 3.71 -3.53 11.61
CA TRP A 396 3.82 -2.56 10.53
C TRP A 396 5.24 -2.51 9.96
N VAL A 397 5.35 -2.03 8.72
CA VAL A 397 6.63 -1.72 8.06
C VAL A 397 7.07 -0.33 8.51
N ASN A 398 8.14 -0.24 9.30
CA ASN A 398 8.63 1.03 9.80
C ASN A 398 9.22 1.87 8.67
N GLN A 399 8.78 3.13 8.56
CA GLN A 399 9.34 4.08 7.60
C GLN A 399 10.35 5.00 8.30
N ASN A 400 11.65 4.71 8.12
CA ASN A 400 12.73 5.55 8.63
C ASN A 400 13.60 6.10 7.49
N ARG A 401 13.27 7.30 7.03
CA ARG A 401 14.02 8.01 5.98
C ARG A 401 15.47 8.37 6.34
N LEU A 402 15.85 8.33 7.62
CA LEU A 402 17.20 8.67 8.08
C LEU A 402 18.11 7.44 8.26
N ASP A 403 17.53 6.25 8.38
CA ASP A 403 18.28 5.02 8.63
C ASP A 403 17.72 3.85 7.81
N ASN A 404 18.46 3.46 6.77
CA ASN A 404 18.12 2.31 5.93
C ASN A 404 18.05 0.98 6.67
N ALA A 405 18.79 0.82 7.77
CA ALA A 405 18.76 -0.42 8.54
C ALA A 405 17.43 -0.55 9.30
N GLU A 406 16.82 0.57 9.68
CA GLU A 406 15.51 0.60 10.33
C GLU A 406 14.35 0.85 9.37
N SER A 407 14.62 1.40 8.19
CA SER A 407 13.63 1.54 7.14
C SER A 407 13.23 0.16 6.62
N TRP A 408 11.94 -0.01 6.39
CA TRP A 408 11.30 -1.28 6.04
C TRP A 408 11.31 -2.34 7.12
N GLU A 409 11.96 -2.11 8.27
CA GLU A 409 12.00 -3.07 9.37
C GLU A 409 10.58 -3.32 9.90
N ILE A 410 10.22 -4.58 10.06
CA ILE A 410 8.90 -4.91 10.60
C ILE A 410 8.93 -4.76 12.11
N PHE A 411 8.09 -3.89 12.63
CA PHE A 411 7.88 -3.71 14.06
C PHE A 411 6.63 -4.48 14.48
N VAL A 412 6.69 -5.13 15.64
CA VAL A 412 5.55 -5.85 16.23
C VAL A 412 5.34 -5.37 17.65
N SER A 413 4.15 -4.83 17.91
CA SER A 413 3.72 -4.41 19.25
C SER A 413 2.64 -5.35 19.76
N ILE A 414 2.78 -5.84 20.99
CA ILE A 414 1.82 -6.75 21.63
C ILE A 414 1.40 -6.13 22.96
N GLY A 415 0.13 -5.76 23.08
CA GLY A 415 -0.26 -5.04 24.28
C GLY A 415 -1.56 -4.27 24.24
N THR A 416 -1.79 -3.58 25.36
CA THR A 416 -2.88 -2.62 25.54
C THR A 416 -2.27 -1.36 26.15
N LEU A 417 -2.19 -0.26 25.39
CA LEU A 417 -1.75 1.03 25.92
C LEU A 417 -2.66 2.16 25.44
N GLN A 418 -3.96 2.07 25.71
CA GLN A 418 -4.95 3.02 25.17
C GLN A 418 -5.05 2.95 23.64
N HIS A 419 -6.19 3.34 23.08
CA HIS A 419 -6.54 3.04 21.68
C HIS A 419 -5.65 3.69 20.62
N TRP A 420 -4.83 4.63 21.05
CA TRP A 420 -4.01 5.51 20.23
C TRP A 420 -2.52 5.35 20.48
N LEU A 421 -2.15 4.52 21.45
CA LEU A 421 -0.77 4.30 21.85
C LEU A 421 -0.52 2.79 21.93
N LEU A 422 0.46 2.34 21.18
CA LEU A 422 0.91 0.96 21.17
C LEU A 422 2.01 0.77 22.22
N SER A 423 2.13 -0.45 22.74
CA SER A 423 3.30 -0.86 23.51
C SER A 423 4.60 -0.65 22.73
N GLU A 424 5.71 -0.57 23.46
CA GLU A 424 7.03 -0.56 22.85
C GLU A 424 7.15 -1.80 21.92
N PRO A 425 7.38 -1.59 20.62
CA PRO A 425 7.45 -2.67 19.66
C PRO A 425 8.80 -3.38 19.76
N ASP A 426 8.80 -4.66 19.38
CA ASP A 426 10.03 -5.37 19.03
C ASP A 426 10.28 -5.27 17.54
N LYS A 427 11.57 -5.17 17.20
CA LYS A 427 12.04 -5.37 15.83
C LYS A 427 11.90 -6.85 15.50
N LEU A 428 11.23 -7.17 14.41
CA LEU A 428 11.09 -8.55 13.96
C LEU A 428 12.45 -9.12 13.49
N GLY A 429 13.42 -8.27 13.17
CA GLY A 429 14.74 -8.59 12.64
C GLY A 429 14.72 -8.85 11.13
N VAL A 430 13.72 -8.33 10.42
CA VAL A 430 13.52 -8.47 8.96
C VAL A 430 12.85 -7.22 8.41
N ARG A 431 13.20 -6.93 7.16
CA ARG A 431 12.63 -5.84 6.37
C ARG A 431 11.65 -6.34 5.32
N SER A 432 10.52 -5.64 5.14
CA SER A 432 9.46 -6.00 4.16
C SER A 432 9.28 -4.96 3.07
N SER A 433 9.10 -5.39 1.82
CA SER A 433 8.70 -4.53 0.68
C SER A 433 7.19 -4.30 0.59
N VAL A 434 6.39 -5.08 1.32
CA VAL A 434 4.92 -5.00 1.35
C VAL A 434 4.39 -4.95 2.77
N SER A 435 3.15 -4.51 2.96
CA SER A 435 2.44 -4.65 4.24
C SER A 435 2.42 -6.10 4.74
N PRO A 436 2.81 -6.35 6.00
CA PRO A 436 2.84 -7.69 6.56
C PRO A 436 1.42 -8.20 6.84
N GLY A 437 1.25 -9.52 6.84
CA GLY A 437 0.12 -10.18 7.49
C GLY A 437 0.53 -10.68 8.87
N VAL A 438 -0.33 -10.56 9.88
CA VAL A 438 -0.09 -11.16 11.20
C VAL A 438 -1.24 -12.05 11.62
N ALA A 439 -0.93 -13.23 12.16
CA ALA A 439 -1.92 -14.17 12.68
C ALA A 439 -1.40 -14.83 13.95
N CYS A 440 -2.28 -15.08 14.90
CA CYS A 440 -1.93 -15.67 16.19
C CYS A 440 -2.87 -16.82 16.54
N ALA A 441 -2.27 -17.94 16.91
CA ALA A 441 -2.98 -19.12 17.35
C ALA A 441 -3.53 -18.94 18.77
N SER A 442 -4.63 -19.64 19.05
CA SER A 442 -5.18 -19.72 20.39
C SER A 442 -4.37 -20.63 21.31
N ALA A 443 -4.49 -20.39 22.62
CA ALA A 443 -3.87 -21.24 23.64
C ALA A 443 -4.34 -22.71 23.56
N SER A 444 -5.56 -22.93 23.08
CA SER A 444 -6.17 -24.25 22.90
C SER A 444 -5.67 -24.98 21.65
N SER A 445 -4.99 -24.29 20.74
CA SER A 445 -4.34 -24.92 19.60
C SER A 445 -3.16 -25.79 20.07
N PRO A 446 -2.85 -26.91 19.40
CA PRO A 446 -1.59 -27.64 19.60
C PRO A 446 -0.33 -26.78 19.45
N LEU A 447 -0.47 -25.58 18.85
CA LEU A 447 0.58 -24.60 18.63
C LEU A 447 0.81 -23.65 19.81
N GLY A 448 -0.06 -23.64 20.82
CA GLY A 448 -0.07 -22.63 21.89
C GLY A 448 -0.22 -21.20 21.36
N ALA A 449 0.17 -20.18 22.14
CA ALA A 449 0.19 -18.77 21.71
C ALA A 449 1.30 -18.44 20.71
N THR A 450 1.47 -19.25 19.68
CA THR A 450 2.35 -18.93 18.58
C THR A 450 1.68 -17.90 17.67
N CYS A 451 2.43 -16.91 17.20
CA CYS A 451 2.06 -16.06 16.08
C CYS A 451 2.96 -16.28 14.86
N VAL A 452 2.46 -15.89 13.70
CA VAL A 452 3.21 -15.78 12.46
C VAL A 452 3.07 -14.37 11.91
N VAL A 453 4.18 -13.84 11.37
CA VAL A 453 4.16 -12.66 10.50
C VAL A 453 4.58 -13.09 9.11
N ALA A 454 3.70 -12.85 8.14
CA ALA A 454 3.95 -13.05 6.71
C ALA A 454 4.43 -11.74 6.09
N TYR A 455 5.49 -11.80 5.29
CA TYR A 455 6.14 -10.61 4.71
C TYR A 455 6.87 -10.97 3.42
N VAL A 456 7.26 -9.96 2.63
CA VAL A 456 8.15 -10.15 1.47
C VAL A 456 9.44 -9.44 1.76
N SER A 457 10.55 -10.19 1.84
CA SER A 457 11.81 -9.57 2.21
C SER A 457 12.28 -8.59 1.14
N VAL A 458 12.64 -7.37 1.53
CA VAL A 458 13.26 -6.39 0.62
C VAL A 458 14.51 -6.92 -0.08
N SER A 459 15.18 -7.93 0.50
CA SER A 459 16.35 -8.58 -0.06
C SER A 459 16.06 -9.78 -0.96
N ASP A 460 14.80 -10.24 -1.06
CA ASP A 460 14.43 -11.33 -1.94
C ASP A 460 14.07 -10.79 -3.34
N PRO A 461 14.95 -10.93 -4.35
CA PRO A 461 14.68 -10.45 -5.70
C PRO A 461 13.56 -11.25 -6.40
N TYR A 462 13.11 -12.35 -5.78
CA TYR A 462 11.96 -13.12 -6.23
C TYR A 462 10.66 -12.70 -5.54
N GLN A 463 10.66 -11.72 -4.62
CA GLN A 463 9.43 -11.23 -3.98
C GLN A 463 8.58 -12.34 -3.34
N ARG A 464 9.20 -13.40 -2.80
CA ARG A 464 8.46 -14.53 -2.23
C ARG A 464 7.96 -14.20 -0.83
N VAL A 465 6.77 -14.69 -0.52
CA VAL A 465 6.20 -14.61 0.83
C VAL A 465 7.01 -15.51 1.77
N LYS A 466 7.53 -14.89 2.82
CA LYS A 466 8.21 -15.51 3.95
C LYS A 466 7.34 -15.40 5.20
N LEU A 467 7.42 -16.39 6.07
CA LEU A 467 6.68 -16.43 7.32
C LEU A 467 7.64 -16.65 8.48
N ARG A 468 7.64 -15.72 9.43
CA ARG A 468 8.42 -15.81 10.66
C ARG A 468 7.50 -16.14 11.83
N LYS A 469 7.78 -17.27 12.46
CA LYS A 469 7.03 -17.84 13.59
C LYS A 469 7.68 -17.41 14.91
N TYR A 470 6.89 -16.94 15.85
CA TYR A 470 7.36 -16.51 17.17
C TYR A 470 6.33 -16.80 18.27
N ILE A 471 6.77 -16.73 19.52
CA ILE A 471 5.90 -16.75 20.70
C ILE A 471 6.05 -15.40 21.43
N PRO A 472 4.96 -14.70 21.78
CA PRO A 472 5.01 -13.60 22.72
C PRO A 472 5.30 -14.13 24.12
N ILE A 473 6.31 -13.60 24.79
CA ILE A 473 6.65 -13.97 26.18
C ILE A 473 6.60 -12.72 27.05
N PRO A 474 5.83 -12.71 28.17
CA PRO A 474 5.95 -11.68 29.19
C PRO A 474 7.39 -11.64 29.73
N TRP A 475 8.11 -10.54 29.50
CA TRP A 475 9.47 -10.38 29.98
C TRP A 475 9.75 -8.94 30.39
N GLY A 476 10.20 -8.76 31.64
CA GLY A 476 10.40 -7.44 32.22
C GLY A 476 9.08 -6.69 32.33
N ASP A 477 8.93 -5.62 31.55
CA ASP A 477 7.82 -4.67 31.58
C ASP A 477 6.93 -4.72 30.33
N ARG A 478 7.16 -5.66 29.40
CA ARG A 478 6.32 -5.86 28.22
C ARG A 478 6.33 -7.30 27.70
N TYR A 479 5.57 -7.55 26.65
CA TYR A 479 5.71 -8.76 25.86
C TYR A 479 6.90 -8.62 24.91
N GLN A 480 7.74 -9.65 24.85
CA GLN A 480 8.85 -9.76 23.90
C GLN A 480 8.64 -10.90 22.91
N LEU A 481 9.22 -10.79 21.72
CA LEU A 481 9.18 -11.82 20.69
C LEU A 481 10.27 -12.86 20.92
N PHE A 482 9.87 -14.12 21.04
CA PHE A 482 10.80 -15.25 20.98
C PHE A 482 10.66 -15.98 19.64
N PHE A 483 11.66 -15.82 18.77
CA PHE A 483 11.66 -16.41 17.44
C PHE A 483 11.83 -17.93 17.47
N ILE A 484 11.03 -18.63 16.67
CA ILE A 484 11.08 -20.09 16.55
C ILE A 484 11.72 -20.48 15.21
N SER A 485 11.16 -19.97 14.11
CA SER A 485 11.54 -20.41 12.77
C SER A 485 11.14 -19.39 11.72
N GLU A 486 11.74 -19.53 10.54
CA GLU A 486 11.34 -18.82 9.32
C GLU A 486 11.13 -19.83 8.20
N THR A 487 10.18 -19.57 7.32
CA THR A 487 9.95 -20.38 6.12
C THR A 487 9.67 -19.46 4.93
N THR A 488 10.08 -19.90 3.73
CA THR A 488 9.78 -19.23 2.46
C THR A 488 8.82 -20.10 1.66
N THR A 489 7.82 -19.49 1.05
CA THR A 489 6.83 -20.18 0.20
C THR A 489 7.14 -19.99 -1.28
N SER A 490 6.38 -20.67 -2.15
CA SER A 490 6.44 -20.46 -3.60
C SER A 490 5.70 -19.21 -4.07
N LEU A 491 4.74 -18.69 -3.28
CA LEU A 491 3.95 -17.53 -3.65
C LEU A 491 4.83 -16.28 -3.68
N ALA A 492 4.68 -15.47 -4.73
CA ALA A 492 5.29 -14.15 -4.83
C ALA A 492 4.21 -13.07 -4.98
N THR A 493 4.43 -11.92 -4.35
CA THR A 493 3.49 -10.80 -4.29
C THR A 493 4.26 -9.49 -4.17
N GLY A 494 3.81 -8.44 -4.84
CA GLY A 494 4.19 -7.04 -4.54
C GLY A 494 3.08 -6.29 -3.78
N SER A 495 1.98 -6.98 -3.49
CA SER A 495 0.82 -6.47 -2.76
C SER A 495 0.85 -6.89 -1.29
N ARG A 496 0.00 -6.25 -0.47
CA ARG A 496 -0.17 -6.58 0.95
C ARG A 496 -0.60 -8.04 1.16
N ILE A 497 -0.27 -8.57 2.34
CA ILE A 497 -0.57 -9.95 2.72
C ILE A 497 -1.63 -9.97 3.83
N ALA A 498 -2.71 -10.74 3.61
CA ALA A 498 -3.66 -11.07 4.66
C ALA A 498 -3.18 -12.32 5.41
N ALA A 499 -3.23 -12.33 6.74
CA ALA A 499 -3.00 -13.53 7.54
C ALA A 499 -4.04 -13.63 8.65
N TRP A 500 -4.49 -14.85 8.94
CA TRP A 500 -5.45 -15.13 10.01
C TRP A 500 -5.23 -16.53 10.59
N PHE A 501 -5.85 -16.82 11.73
CA PHE A 501 -5.85 -18.14 12.34
C PHE A 501 -7.28 -18.66 12.43
N ALA A 502 -7.51 -19.86 11.93
CA ALA A 502 -8.83 -20.47 11.87
C ALA A 502 -8.71 -21.99 11.79
N ASP A 503 -9.64 -22.71 12.43
CA ASP A 503 -9.73 -24.18 12.33
C ASP A 503 -8.44 -24.91 12.70
N GLY A 504 -7.74 -24.39 13.72
CA GLY A 504 -6.47 -24.94 14.19
C GLY A 504 -5.30 -24.73 13.22
N LYS A 505 -5.45 -23.87 12.21
CA LYS A 505 -4.45 -23.60 11.18
C LYS A 505 -4.15 -22.11 11.09
N PHE A 506 -2.90 -21.79 10.80
CA PHE A 506 -2.56 -20.49 10.25
C PHE A 506 -2.93 -20.46 8.78
N TRP A 507 -3.37 -19.30 8.33
CA TRP A 507 -3.69 -19.01 6.94
C TRP A 507 -2.99 -17.73 6.53
N PHE A 508 -2.60 -17.65 5.27
CA PHE A 508 -2.33 -16.38 4.63
C PHE A 508 -2.85 -16.38 3.19
N ALA A 509 -3.14 -15.20 2.68
CA ALA A 509 -3.49 -14.98 1.28
C ALA A 509 -2.77 -13.74 0.76
N ALA A 510 -2.36 -13.78 -0.51
CA ALA A 510 -1.80 -12.63 -1.20
C ALA A 510 -2.14 -12.69 -2.69
N ARG A 511 -2.09 -11.53 -3.35
CA ARG A 511 -2.21 -11.42 -4.81
C ARG A 511 -0.96 -12.01 -5.45
N SER A 512 -1.11 -13.00 -6.32
CA SER A 512 0.03 -13.59 -7.03
C SER A 512 0.62 -12.61 -8.06
N MET A 513 1.93 -12.68 -8.25
CA MET A 513 2.62 -12.04 -9.39
C MET A 513 2.51 -12.86 -10.70
N ASP A 514 1.88 -14.02 -10.67
CA ASP A 514 1.64 -14.82 -11.86
C ASP A 514 0.61 -14.16 -12.79
N VAL A 515 0.54 -14.64 -14.03
CA VAL A 515 -0.38 -14.11 -15.04
C VAL A 515 -1.83 -14.16 -14.54
N GLY A 516 -2.55 -13.04 -14.70
CA GLY A 516 -3.92 -12.90 -14.21
C GLY A 516 -4.01 -12.35 -12.78
N GLN A 517 -2.91 -12.41 -12.01
CA GLN A 517 -2.74 -11.87 -10.66
C GLN A 517 -3.87 -12.25 -9.70
N ALA A 518 -4.20 -13.54 -9.70
CA ALA A 518 -5.21 -14.09 -8.80
C ALA A 518 -4.72 -14.11 -7.35
N VAL A 519 -5.65 -13.98 -6.41
CA VAL A 519 -5.37 -14.21 -5.00
C VAL A 519 -5.13 -15.71 -4.79
N ALA A 520 -4.07 -16.04 -4.06
CA ALA A 520 -3.76 -17.40 -3.65
C ALA A 520 -3.75 -17.50 -2.13
N ALA A 521 -4.35 -18.56 -1.57
CA ALA A 521 -4.34 -18.84 -0.14
C ALA A 521 -3.56 -20.10 0.20
N TYR A 522 -2.83 -20.02 1.29
CA TYR A 522 -2.06 -21.10 1.88
C TYR A 522 -2.50 -21.32 3.32
N ASN A 523 -2.37 -22.54 3.81
CA ASN A 523 -2.54 -22.83 5.22
C ASN A 523 -1.41 -23.68 5.80
N SER A 524 -1.31 -23.68 7.11
CA SER A 524 -0.33 -24.45 7.87
C SER A 524 -0.88 -24.85 9.22
N THR A 525 -0.70 -26.12 9.59
CA THR A 525 -1.05 -26.64 10.92
C THR A 525 0.04 -26.39 11.95
N ASP A 526 1.26 -26.06 11.52
CA ASP A 526 2.44 -25.91 12.36
C ASP A 526 3.12 -24.54 12.26
N GLY A 527 2.70 -23.70 11.32
CA GLY A 527 3.34 -22.41 10.99
C GLY A 527 4.69 -22.57 10.29
N VAL A 528 5.03 -23.77 9.80
CA VAL A 528 6.30 -24.10 9.15
C VAL A 528 6.05 -24.70 7.77
N GLN A 529 5.22 -25.75 7.66
CA GLN A 529 4.86 -26.34 6.37
C GLN A 529 3.59 -25.67 5.84
N TRP A 530 3.71 -25.02 4.69
CA TRP A 530 2.63 -24.26 4.06
C TRP A 530 2.13 -24.97 2.82
N THR A 531 0.82 -25.22 2.77
CA THR A 531 0.16 -25.91 1.66
C THR A 531 -0.73 -24.93 0.92
N LEU A 532 -0.57 -24.85 -0.40
CA LEU A 532 -1.48 -24.12 -1.27
C LEU A 532 -2.88 -24.76 -1.17
N VAL A 533 -3.88 -23.97 -0.80
CA VAL A 533 -5.28 -24.40 -0.68
C VAL A 533 -6.03 -24.06 -1.94
N ASP A 534 -5.84 -22.84 -2.42
CA ASP A 534 -6.45 -22.32 -3.63
C ASP A 534 -5.49 -21.33 -4.29
N SER A 535 -5.26 -21.49 -5.59
CA SER A 535 -4.42 -20.61 -6.40
C SER A 535 -5.20 -19.57 -7.18
N ASP A 536 -6.53 -19.68 -7.23
CA ASP A 536 -7.38 -18.83 -8.04
C ASP A 536 -8.67 -18.48 -7.30
N ILE A 537 -8.48 -17.80 -6.17
CA ILE A 537 -9.57 -17.24 -5.36
C ILE A 537 -10.32 -16.14 -6.13
N GLY A 538 -9.69 -15.59 -7.18
CA GLY A 538 -10.19 -14.55 -8.07
C GLY A 538 -9.11 -13.48 -8.33
N PRO A 539 -9.20 -12.69 -9.43
CA PRO A 539 -8.30 -11.57 -9.66
C PRO A 539 -8.42 -10.55 -8.53
N SER A 540 -7.48 -9.63 -8.35
CA SER A 540 -7.69 -8.46 -7.49
C SER A 540 -6.80 -7.33 -7.97
N VAL A 541 -7.17 -6.08 -7.68
CA VAL A 541 -6.31 -4.92 -7.95
C VAL A 541 -5.35 -4.66 -6.79
N THR A 542 -5.82 -4.83 -5.55
CA THR A 542 -5.01 -4.73 -4.33
C THR A 542 -4.86 -6.09 -3.66
N GLY A 543 -3.89 -6.24 -2.75
CA GLY A 543 -3.77 -7.45 -1.94
C GLY A 543 -5.01 -7.64 -1.05
N PRO A 544 -5.31 -8.89 -0.66
CA PRO A 544 -6.45 -9.17 0.19
C PRO A 544 -6.26 -8.56 1.59
N SER A 545 -7.37 -8.37 2.28
CA SER A 545 -7.43 -8.15 3.73
C SER A 545 -8.28 -9.24 4.35
N ALA A 546 -7.98 -9.67 5.57
CA ALA A 546 -8.77 -10.69 6.24
C ALA A 546 -8.97 -10.37 7.71
N VAL A 547 -10.07 -10.85 8.25
CA VAL A 547 -10.41 -10.74 9.67
C VAL A 547 -11.08 -12.02 10.13
N SER A 548 -10.71 -12.43 11.33
CA SER A 548 -11.17 -13.68 11.95
C SER A 548 -12.20 -13.42 13.03
N TYR A 549 -13.15 -14.34 13.16
CA TYR A 549 -14.14 -14.31 14.22
C TYR A 549 -13.53 -14.64 15.60
N TYR A 550 -14.27 -14.34 16.67
CA TYR A 550 -13.75 -14.25 18.04
C TYR A 550 -13.25 -15.58 18.66
N ASN A 551 -13.82 -16.73 18.31
CA ASN A 551 -13.71 -17.99 19.08
C ASN A 551 -12.97 -19.13 18.36
N ASP A 552 -11.91 -18.83 17.60
CA ASP A 552 -11.31 -19.80 16.65
C ASP A 552 -12.34 -20.37 15.67
N SER A 553 -13.38 -19.57 15.40
CA SER A 553 -14.52 -19.99 14.59
C SER A 553 -14.07 -20.45 13.22
N THR A 554 -14.83 -21.39 12.69
CA THR A 554 -14.70 -21.86 11.32
C THR A 554 -14.86 -20.73 10.31
N PHE A 555 -15.52 -19.62 10.66
CA PHE A 555 -15.95 -18.55 9.76
C PHE A 555 -15.04 -17.33 9.82
N ASN A 556 -14.48 -16.95 8.67
CA ASN A 556 -13.58 -15.82 8.50
C ASN A 556 -13.92 -15.14 7.16
N VAL A 557 -13.64 -13.85 7.03
CA VAL A 557 -13.88 -13.13 5.77
C VAL A 557 -12.58 -12.57 5.21
N LEU A 558 -12.42 -12.75 3.90
CA LEU A 558 -11.41 -12.12 3.07
C LEU A 558 -12.12 -11.06 2.22
N VAL A 559 -11.49 -9.91 2.06
CA VAL A 559 -11.97 -8.80 1.25
C VAL A 559 -10.94 -8.41 0.20
N THR A 560 -11.41 -8.22 -1.03
CA THR A 560 -10.63 -7.75 -2.20
C THR A 560 -11.37 -6.61 -2.92
N ALA A 561 -10.69 -5.93 -3.85
CA ALA A 561 -11.29 -4.90 -4.71
C ALA A 561 -10.85 -5.09 -6.16
N HIS A 562 -11.80 -5.17 -7.10
CA HIS A 562 -11.56 -5.56 -8.50
C HIS A 562 -12.10 -4.56 -9.50
#